data_AF-A0A7D5SBH7-F1
#
_entry.id   AF-A0A7D5SBH7-F1
#
_cell.length_a   1.000
_cell.length_b   1.000
_cell.length_c   1.000
_cell.angle_alpha   90.00
_cell.angle_beta   90.00
_cell.angle_gamma   90.00
#
_symmetry.space_group_name_H-M   'P 1'
#
loop_
_entity.id
_entity.type
_entity.pdbx_description
1 polymer ?
#
loop_
_entity_poly.entity_id
_entity_poly.type
_entity_poly.pdbx_seq_one_letter_code
_entity_poly.pdbx_strand_id
1 'polypeptide(L)'
;MTATTIIREAQADGVRLALSPTGSIKATGDCAAVNRWLAVLREHKAEIVDVLKIGAGDMATASRWWMLHFCDREPLTVTFSPTATHAELLAWYQDAVAAEPVDAKGRQPSVPWTGDEEHAVVRWLAHIGEQDAATIAEVLTACRRDIEARSYFLERAANELPKPDSFPNDRRTCTQCANLLGRRCQAEKRGKIAANRNYEPVPDTPRRCEGFRGDG
;
A
#
# COMPACT_ATOMS: atom_id res chain seq x y z
N MET A 1 35.97 -28.18 -11.64
CA MET A 1 35.31 -27.15 -10.79
C MET A 1 33.80 -27.32 -11.00
N THR A 2 32.97 -27.27 -9.96
CA THR A 2 31.51 -27.49 -10.12
C THR A 2 30.77 -26.18 -10.40
N ALA A 3 29.64 -26.22 -11.11
CA ALA A 3 28.83 -25.04 -11.42
C ALA A 3 28.45 -24.20 -10.18
N THR A 4 28.09 -24.84 -9.06
CA THR A 4 27.80 -24.16 -7.79
C THR A 4 29.02 -23.41 -7.24
N THR A 5 30.23 -23.99 -7.38
CA THR A 5 31.48 -23.37 -6.96
C THR A 5 31.80 -22.15 -7.81
N ILE A 6 31.61 -22.26 -9.14
CA ILE A 6 31.81 -21.16 -10.09
C ILE A 6 30.87 -19.99 -9.77
N ILE A 7 29.59 -20.26 -9.48
CA ILE A 7 28.62 -19.21 -9.13
C ILE A 7 29.05 -18.48 -7.84
N ARG A 8 29.47 -19.23 -6.81
CA ARG A 8 29.90 -18.67 -5.53
C ARG A 8 31.16 -17.82 -5.65
N GLU A 9 32.15 -18.30 -6.39
CA GLU A 9 33.42 -17.58 -6.58
C GLU A 9 33.23 -16.34 -7.46
N ALA A 10 32.42 -16.43 -8.52
CA ALA A 10 32.04 -15.27 -9.31
C ALA A 10 31.35 -14.20 -8.46
N GLN A 11 30.43 -14.60 -7.56
CA GLN A 11 29.78 -13.67 -6.63
C GLN A 11 30.76 -13.01 -5.65
N ALA A 12 31.73 -13.77 -5.12
CA ALA A 12 32.78 -13.23 -4.25
C ALA A 12 33.66 -12.19 -4.97
N ASP A 13 33.85 -12.37 -6.28
CA ASP A 13 34.53 -11.42 -7.17
C ASP A 13 33.63 -10.26 -7.64
N GLY A 14 32.40 -10.15 -7.13
CA GLY A 14 31.45 -9.08 -7.46
C GLY A 14 30.70 -9.30 -8.77
N VAL A 15 30.73 -10.50 -9.35
CA VAL A 15 30.00 -10.88 -10.57
C VAL A 15 28.76 -11.68 -10.20
N ARG A 16 27.59 -11.08 -10.38
CA ARG A 16 26.30 -11.75 -10.22
C ARG A 16 25.88 -12.42 -11.53
N LEU A 17 25.55 -13.70 -11.47
CA LEU A 17 25.01 -14.48 -12.59
C LEU A 17 23.51 -14.67 -12.41
N ALA A 18 22.75 -14.44 -13.48
CA ALA A 18 21.31 -14.68 -13.54
C ALA A 18 20.94 -15.24 -14.91
N LEU A 19 19.74 -15.83 -15.04
CA LEU A 19 19.18 -16.19 -16.34
C LEU A 19 18.38 -15.02 -16.90
N SER A 20 18.52 -14.77 -18.20
CA SER A 20 17.63 -13.90 -18.96
C SER A 20 16.29 -14.61 -19.22
N PRO A 21 15.25 -13.88 -19.64
CA PRO A 21 13.96 -14.49 -20.01
C PRO A 21 14.06 -15.53 -21.14
N THR A 22 15.11 -15.45 -21.96
CA THR A 22 15.37 -16.40 -23.05
C THR A 22 16.28 -17.58 -22.63
N GLY A 23 16.60 -17.69 -21.33
CA GLY A 23 17.41 -18.77 -20.77
C GLY A 23 18.91 -18.62 -20.97
N SER A 24 19.39 -17.43 -21.37
CA SER A 24 20.83 -17.15 -21.49
C SER A 24 21.41 -16.62 -20.17
N ILE A 25 22.68 -16.92 -19.88
CA ILE A 25 23.37 -16.40 -18.69
C ILE A 25 23.64 -14.91 -18.89
N LYS A 26 23.19 -14.09 -17.94
CA LYS A 26 23.53 -12.68 -17.79
C LYS A 26 24.48 -12.52 -16.61
N ALA A 27 25.69 -12.03 -16.88
CA ALA A 27 26.66 -11.64 -15.85
C ALA A 27 26.59 -10.13 -15.63
N THR A 28 26.50 -9.69 -14.38
CA THR A 28 26.46 -8.27 -13.99
C THR A 28 27.50 -8.02 -12.91
N GLY A 29 28.32 -7.00 -13.08
CA GLY A 29 29.42 -6.66 -12.17
C GLY A 29 30.38 -5.69 -12.85
N ASP A 30 31.53 -5.43 -12.23
CA ASP A 30 32.62 -4.68 -12.85
C ASP A 30 33.05 -5.33 -14.18
N CYS A 31 33.30 -4.51 -15.22
CA CYS A 31 33.61 -5.01 -16.55
C CYS A 31 34.89 -5.86 -16.59
N ALA A 32 35.91 -5.52 -15.80
CA ALA A 32 37.14 -6.32 -15.74
C ALA A 32 36.90 -7.65 -15.02
N ALA A 33 36.11 -7.65 -13.95
CA ALA A 33 35.69 -8.87 -13.26
C ALA A 33 34.86 -9.79 -14.18
N VAL A 34 33.83 -9.24 -14.85
CA VAL A 34 33.01 -10.01 -15.81
C VAL A 34 33.88 -10.61 -16.92
N ASN A 35 34.81 -9.83 -17.49
CA ASN A 35 35.68 -10.31 -18.55
C ASN A 35 36.60 -11.46 -18.10
N ARG A 36 37.09 -11.46 -16.85
CA ARG A 36 37.88 -12.57 -16.29
C ARG A 36 37.08 -13.88 -16.25
N TRP A 37 35.80 -13.79 -15.93
CA TRP A 37 34.93 -14.96 -15.79
C TRP A 37 34.38 -15.50 -17.12
N LEU A 38 34.44 -14.74 -18.23
CA LEU A 38 33.83 -15.13 -19.52
C LEU A 38 34.28 -16.50 -20.05
N ALA A 39 35.56 -16.87 -19.89
CA ALA A 39 36.05 -18.16 -20.36
C ALA A 39 35.42 -19.32 -19.56
N VAL A 40 35.46 -19.23 -18.24
CA VAL A 40 34.91 -20.24 -17.31
C VAL A 40 33.39 -20.37 -17.46
N LEU A 41 32.68 -19.24 -17.62
CA LEU A 41 31.23 -19.23 -17.84
C LEU A 41 30.82 -19.89 -19.17
N ARG A 42 31.64 -19.75 -20.22
CA ARG A 42 31.39 -20.40 -21.52
C ARG A 42 31.65 -21.89 -21.47
N GLU A 43 32.72 -22.30 -20.78
CA GLU A 43 33.10 -23.70 -20.61
C GLU A 43 32.05 -24.49 -19.83
N HIS A 44 31.53 -23.94 -18.73
CA HIS A 44 30.56 -24.60 -17.86
C HIS A 44 29.10 -24.16 -18.08
N LYS A 45 28.79 -23.56 -19.24
CA LYS A 45 27.52 -22.88 -19.51
C LYS A 45 26.29 -23.74 -19.18
N ALA A 46 26.25 -24.99 -19.65
CA ALA A 46 25.09 -25.86 -19.50
C ALA A 46 24.81 -26.18 -18.02
N GLU A 47 25.84 -26.59 -17.29
CA GLU A 47 25.75 -26.92 -15.86
C GLU A 47 25.38 -25.69 -15.02
N ILE A 48 25.93 -24.51 -15.35
CA ILE A 48 25.58 -23.24 -14.68
C ILE A 48 24.12 -22.89 -14.96
N VAL A 49 23.64 -23.06 -16.21
CA VAL A 49 22.23 -22.83 -16.54
C VAL A 49 21.32 -23.76 -15.74
N ASP A 50 21.66 -25.04 -15.58
CA ASP A 50 20.85 -25.99 -14.82
C ASP A 50 20.81 -25.66 -13.33
N VAL A 51 21.95 -25.29 -12.72
CA VAL A 51 21.99 -24.82 -11.34
C VAL A 51 21.23 -23.50 -11.16
N LEU A 52 21.32 -22.57 -12.12
CA LEU A 52 20.57 -21.31 -12.08
C LEU A 52 19.07 -21.51 -12.35
N LYS A 53 18.65 -22.54 -13.10
CA LYS A 53 17.24 -22.92 -13.25
C LYS A 53 16.69 -23.47 -11.95
N ILE A 54 17.47 -24.31 -11.26
CA ILE A 54 17.12 -24.84 -9.94
C ILE A 54 17.03 -23.66 -8.95
N GLY A 55 18.03 -22.79 -8.89
CA GLY A 55 18.04 -21.60 -8.02
C GLY A 55 17.02 -20.51 -8.39
N ALA A 56 16.56 -20.43 -9.64
CA ALA A 56 15.45 -19.57 -10.03
C ALA A 56 14.09 -20.11 -9.56
N GLY A 57 13.97 -21.44 -9.40
CA GLY A 57 12.84 -22.07 -8.71
C GLY A 57 12.95 -22.04 -7.19
N ASP A 58 14.14 -21.81 -6.63
CA ASP A 58 14.45 -21.95 -5.20
C ASP A 58 14.85 -20.63 -4.50
N MET A 59 14.88 -19.50 -5.22
CA MET A 59 14.64 -18.22 -4.55
C MET A 59 13.18 -18.23 -4.16
N ALA A 60 12.91 -18.52 -2.88
CA ALA A 60 11.58 -18.50 -2.26
C ALA A 60 10.82 -17.29 -2.78
N THR A 61 10.00 -17.51 -3.80
CA THR A 61 9.29 -16.43 -4.47
C THR A 61 8.25 -15.99 -3.47
N ALA A 62 8.54 -14.92 -2.77
CA ALA A 62 7.65 -14.32 -1.80
C ALA A 62 6.80 -13.32 -2.56
N SER A 63 5.50 -13.60 -2.68
CA SER A 63 4.54 -12.72 -3.35
C SER A 63 3.43 -12.34 -2.38
N ARG A 64 2.87 -11.14 -2.58
CA ARG A 64 1.63 -10.73 -1.92
C ARG A 64 0.41 -11.33 -2.60
N TRP A 65 0.52 -11.75 -3.86
CA TRP A 65 -0.59 -12.22 -4.68
C TRP A 65 -0.28 -13.58 -5.28
N TRP A 66 -1.23 -14.50 -5.14
CA TRP A 66 -1.08 -15.88 -5.61
C TRP A 66 -2.36 -16.40 -6.24
N MET A 67 -2.20 -17.21 -7.28
CA MET A 67 -3.26 -18.02 -7.86
C MET A 67 -3.06 -19.47 -7.41
N LEU A 68 -4.02 -20.00 -6.67
CA LEU A 68 -4.04 -21.39 -6.24
C LEU A 68 -4.91 -22.21 -7.17
N HIS A 69 -4.37 -23.31 -7.69
CA HIS A 69 -5.09 -24.25 -8.52
C HIS A 69 -5.49 -25.48 -7.71
N PHE A 70 -6.71 -25.96 -7.92
CA PHE A 70 -7.27 -27.13 -7.26
C PHE A 70 -7.74 -28.14 -8.31
N CYS A 71 -7.82 -29.42 -7.95
CA CYS A 71 -8.32 -30.45 -8.87
C CYS A 71 -9.85 -30.45 -8.99
N ASP A 72 -10.55 -29.99 -7.96
CA ASP A 72 -11.99 -30.16 -7.77
C ASP A 72 -12.77 -28.83 -7.80
N ARG A 73 -12.08 -27.70 -7.90
CA ARG A 73 -12.69 -26.37 -7.92
C ARG A 73 -11.91 -25.35 -8.74
N GLU A 74 -12.60 -24.27 -9.07
CA GLU A 74 -12.05 -23.12 -9.79
C GLU A 74 -10.83 -22.52 -9.06
N PRO A 75 -9.83 -22.00 -9.80
CA PRO A 75 -8.67 -21.35 -9.21
C PRO A 75 -9.04 -20.19 -8.29
N LEU A 76 -8.32 -20.07 -7.17
CA LEU A 76 -8.55 -19.03 -6.17
C LEU A 76 -7.39 -18.04 -6.14
N THR A 77 -7.70 -16.75 -6.32
CA THR A 77 -6.72 -15.68 -6.05
C THR A 77 -6.73 -15.32 -4.58
N VAL A 78 -5.56 -15.34 -3.93
CA VAL A 78 -5.37 -14.99 -2.52
C VAL A 78 -4.31 -13.90 -2.34
N THR A 79 -4.42 -13.14 -1.26
CA THR A 79 -3.47 -12.09 -0.89
C THR A 79 -2.89 -12.28 0.50
N PHE A 80 -1.61 -11.94 0.67
CA PHE A 80 -0.89 -12.05 1.94
C PHE A 80 -0.15 -10.76 2.30
N SER A 81 -0.21 -10.40 3.59
CA SER A 81 0.61 -9.37 4.21
C SER A 81 1.11 -9.89 5.57
N PRO A 82 2.42 -10.16 5.75
CA PRO A 82 3.52 -10.00 4.78
C PRO A 82 3.43 -10.96 3.58
N THR A 83 4.31 -10.78 2.59
CA THR A 83 4.43 -11.68 1.42
C THR A 83 4.60 -13.13 1.87
N ALA A 84 3.83 -14.04 1.27
CA ALA A 84 3.96 -15.47 1.50
C ALA A 84 4.85 -16.11 0.43
N THR A 85 5.62 -17.11 0.82
CA THR A 85 6.40 -17.96 -0.08
C THR A 85 5.54 -19.09 -0.67
N HIS A 86 5.96 -19.63 -1.82
CA HIS A 86 5.32 -20.79 -2.44
C HIS A 86 5.15 -21.98 -1.45
N ALA A 87 6.18 -22.24 -0.64
CA ALA A 87 6.19 -23.35 0.32
C ALA A 87 5.20 -23.14 1.47
N GLU A 88 5.13 -21.92 2.02
CA GLU A 88 4.15 -21.57 3.06
C GLU A 88 2.72 -21.73 2.54
N LEU A 89 2.49 -21.36 1.28
CA LEU A 89 1.19 -21.48 0.65
C LEU A 89 0.70 -22.91 0.49
N LEU A 90 1.55 -23.81 -0.02
CA LEU A 90 1.19 -25.23 -0.14
C LEU A 90 1.06 -25.90 1.24
N ALA A 91 1.71 -25.37 2.28
CA ALA A 91 1.51 -25.84 3.65
C ALA A 91 0.15 -25.40 4.21
N TRP A 92 -0.31 -24.17 3.92
CA TRP A 92 -1.61 -23.66 4.37
C TRP A 92 -2.78 -24.21 3.54
N TYR A 93 -2.58 -24.42 2.24
CA TYR A 93 -3.58 -24.89 1.27
C TYR A 93 -3.16 -26.26 0.74
N GLN A 94 -3.30 -27.28 1.57
CA GLN A 94 -2.86 -28.65 1.27
C GLN A 94 -3.63 -29.31 0.12
N ASP A 95 -4.81 -28.79 -0.21
CA ASP A 95 -5.66 -29.18 -1.33
C ASP A 95 -5.23 -28.51 -2.66
N ALA A 96 -4.38 -27.49 -2.61
CA ALA A 96 -3.86 -26.83 -3.80
C ALA A 96 -2.81 -27.71 -4.49
N VAL A 97 -2.98 -27.93 -5.80
CA VAL A 97 -2.04 -28.70 -6.63
C VAL A 97 -0.96 -27.84 -7.27
N ALA A 98 -1.19 -26.53 -7.36
CA ALA A 98 -0.19 -25.56 -7.82
C ALA A 98 -0.48 -24.18 -7.21
N ALA A 99 0.58 -23.40 -7.02
CA ALA A 99 0.50 -22.00 -6.59
C ALA A 99 1.42 -21.16 -7.49
N GLU A 100 0.84 -20.22 -8.23
CA GLU A 100 1.60 -19.33 -9.11
C GLU A 100 1.58 -17.90 -8.56
N PRO A 101 2.74 -17.21 -8.46
CA PRO A 101 2.75 -15.81 -8.08
C PRO A 101 2.09 -15.00 -9.19
N VAL A 102 1.13 -14.15 -8.81
CA VAL A 102 0.46 -13.27 -9.76
C VAL A 102 1.24 -11.96 -9.83
N ASP A 103 1.71 -11.59 -11.03
CA ASP A 103 2.33 -10.30 -11.25
C ASP A 103 1.34 -9.18 -10.94
N ALA A 104 1.65 -8.43 -9.88
CA ALA A 104 0.75 -7.41 -9.35
C ALA A 104 0.73 -6.14 -10.22
N LYS A 105 1.78 -5.90 -11.01
CA LYS A 105 1.94 -4.68 -11.82
C LYS A 105 0.96 -4.65 -12.99
N GLY A 106 0.16 -3.59 -13.05
CA GLY A 106 -0.73 -3.32 -14.20
C GLY A 106 -2.10 -4.00 -14.12
N ARG A 107 -2.49 -4.56 -12.97
CA ARG A 107 -3.87 -5.04 -12.79
C ARG A 107 -4.78 -3.82 -12.67
N GLN A 108 -5.69 -3.68 -13.63
CA GLN A 108 -6.67 -2.60 -13.60
C GLN A 108 -7.65 -2.78 -12.43
N PRO A 109 -7.98 -1.70 -11.70
CA PRO A 109 -9.08 -1.73 -10.75
C PRO A 109 -10.38 -2.12 -11.46
N SER A 110 -11.03 -3.21 -11.04
CA SER A 110 -12.35 -3.61 -11.55
C SER A 110 -13.47 -2.71 -11.00
N VAL A 111 -13.23 -2.08 -9.86
CA VAL A 111 -14.13 -1.12 -9.23
C VAL A 111 -13.76 0.32 -9.62
N PRO A 112 -14.75 1.15 -9.99
CA PRO A 112 -14.51 2.56 -10.23
C PRO A 112 -13.80 3.22 -9.05
N TRP A 113 -12.92 4.17 -9.36
CA TRP A 113 -12.29 5.01 -8.36
C TRP A 113 -13.35 5.94 -7.73
N THR A 114 -13.44 5.98 -6.41
CA THR A 114 -14.40 6.85 -5.69
C THR A 114 -13.83 8.22 -5.33
N GLY A 115 -14.68 9.25 -5.26
CA GLY A 115 -14.26 10.60 -4.86
C GLY A 115 -13.62 10.66 -3.46
N ASP A 116 -14.03 9.76 -2.56
CA ASP A 116 -13.48 9.63 -1.21
C ASP A 116 -12.06 9.08 -1.20
N GLU A 117 -11.79 8.07 -2.04
CA GLU A 117 -10.42 7.55 -2.24
C GLU A 117 -9.51 8.59 -2.90
N GLU A 118 -10.05 9.38 -3.84
CA GLU A 118 -9.29 10.46 -4.47
C GLU A 118 -8.87 11.49 -3.43
N HIS A 119 -9.83 11.93 -2.62
CA HIS A 119 -9.59 12.85 -1.52
C HIS A 119 -8.61 12.28 -0.48
N ALA A 120 -8.71 11.00 -0.14
CA ALA A 120 -7.82 10.37 0.83
C ALA A 120 -6.36 10.43 0.35
N VAL A 121 -6.11 10.08 -0.91
CA VAL A 121 -4.77 10.13 -1.52
C VAL A 121 -4.25 11.57 -1.61
N VAL A 122 -5.07 12.51 -2.09
CA VAL A 122 -4.69 13.93 -2.18
C VAL A 122 -4.36 14.52 -0.82
N ARG A 123 -5.17 14.24 0.22
CA ARG A 123 -4.89 14.71 1.59
C ARG A 123 -3.58 14.14 2.13
N TRP A 124 -3.29 12.87 1.86
CA TRP A 124 -2.05 12.24 2.28
C TRP A 124 -0.83 12.84 1.57
N LEU A 125 -0.93 13.10 0.26
CA LEU A 125 0.13 13.80 -0.49
C LEU A 125 0.41 15.18 0.09
N ALA A 126 -0.64 15.97 0.35
CA ALA A 126 -0.49 17.27 1.00
C ALA A 126 0.12 17.15 2.41
N HIS A 127 -0.21 16.09 3.16
CA HIS A 127 0.33 15.84 4.50
C HIS A 127 1.85 15.59 4.49
N ILE A 128 2.37 14.90 3.48
CA ILE A 128 3.82 14.68 3.31
C ILE A 128 4.53 15.86 2.63
N GLY A 129 3.80 16.94 2.32
CA GLY A 129 4.31 18.15 1.70
C GLY A 129 4.32 18.15 0.17
N GLU A 130 3.72 17.16 -0.47
CA GLU A 130 3.56 17.13 -1.93
C GLU A 130 2.40 18.05 -2.36
N GLN A 131 2.72 19.06 -3.14
CA GLN A 131 1.81 20.11 -3.61
C GLN A 131 1.96 20.39 -5.12
N ASP A 132 2.92 19.74 -5.78
CA ASP A 132 3.15 19.87 -7.22
C ASP A 132 2.01 19.19 -7.99
N ALA A 133 1.33 19.98 -8.83
CA ALA A 133 0.16 19.52 -9.55
C ALA A 133 0.48 18.40 -10.56
N ALA A 134 1.68 18.41 -11.15
CA ALA A 134 2.09 17.37 -12.09
C ALA A 134 2.30 16.04 -11.37
N THR A 135 3.02 16.06 -10.25
CA THR A 135 3.28 14.88 -9.41
C THR A 135 1.98 14.30 -8.84
N ILE A 136 1.06 15.15 -8.34
CA ILE A 136 -0.26 14.72 -7.89
C ILE A 136 -1.03 14.05 -9.04
N ALA A 137 -1.05 14.65 -10.23
CA ALA A 137 -1.74 14.08 -11.39
C ALA A 137 -1.16 12.73 -11.83
N GLU A 138 0.17 12.55 -11.75
CA GLU A 138 0.84 11.28 -12.02
C GLU A 138 0.43 10.19 -11.03
N VAL A 139 0.43 10.51 -9.72
CA VAL A 139 0.00 9.56 -8.67
C VAL A 139 -1.47 9.17 -8.86
N LEU A 140 -2.35 10.13 -9.11
CA LEU A 140 -3.76 9.85 -9.37
C LEU A 140 -3.96 9.02 -10.65
N THR A 141 -3.15 9.26 -11.68
CA THR A 141 -3.19 8.45 -12.91
C THR A 141 -2.72 7.03 -12.65
N ALA A 142 -1.65 6.84 -11.87
CA ALA A 142 -1.12 5.53 -11.52
C ALA A 142 -2.17 4.71 -10.77
N CYS A 143 -2.77 5.26 -9.73
CA CYS A 143 -3.80 4.60 -8.95
C CYS A 143 -5.09 4.28 -9.76
N ARG A 144 -5.38 5.00 -10.85
CA ARG A 144 -6.55 4.72 -11.72
C ARG A 144 -6.28 3.52 -12.62
N ARG A 145 -5.01 3.29 -12.96
CA ARG A 145 -4.57 2.26 -13.90
C ARG A 145 -4.07 1.00 -13.21
N ASP A 146 -3.61 1.11 -11.97
CA ASP A 146 -2.94 0.06 -11.23
C ASP A 146 -3.52 -0.05 -9.82
N ILE A 147 -4.14 -1.20 -9.52
CA ILE A 147 -4.75 -1.50 -8.23
C ILE A 147 -3.71 -1.57 -7.10
N GLU A 148 -2.45 -1.92 -7.40
CA GLU A 148 -1.37 -1.93 -6.39
C GLU A 148 -0.98 -0.52 -6.03
N ALA A 149 -0.87 0.37 -7.01
CA ALA A 149 -0.65 1.78 -6.75
C ALA A 149 -1.79 2.32 -5.87
N ARG A 150 -3.06 2.11 -6.27
CA ARG A 150 -4.22 2.53 -5.47
C ARG A 150 -4.16 2.00 -4.04
N SER A 151 -3.94 0.70 -3.87
CA SER A 151 -3.89 0.06 -2.54
C SER A 151 -2.76 0.63 -1.69
N TYR A 152 -1.57 0.80 -2.26
CA TYR A 152 -0.42 1.40 -1.57
C TYR A 152 -0.74 2.80 -1.03
N PHE A 153 -1.26 3.69 -1.88
CA PHE A 153 -1.53 5.07 -1.46
C PHE A 153 -2.71 5.15 -0.48
N LEU A 154 -3.72 4.27 -0.61
CA LEU A 154 -4.81 4.19 0.36
C LEU A 154 -4.36 3.65 1.72
N GLU A 155 -3.51 2.62 1.75
CA GLU A 155 -2.92 2.11 2.99
C GLU A 155 -2.07 3.18 3.69
N ARG A 156 -1.26 3.93 2.94
CA ARG A 156 -0.49 5.06 3.46
C ARG A 156 -1.41 6.14 4.03
N ALA A 157 -2.42 6.55 3.26
CA ALA A 157 -3.40 7.53 3.71
C ALA A 157 -4.13 7.07 4.98
N ALA A 158 -4.50 5.80 5.09
CA ALA A 158 -5.20 5.27 6.26
C ALA A 158 -4.32 5.19 7.52
N ASN A 159 -3.03 4.90 7.37
CA ASN A 159 -2.13 4.66 8.50
C ASN A 159 -1.39 5.91 8.97
N GLU A 160 -1.08 6.84 8.07
CA GLU A 160 -0.22 7.99 8.35
C GLU A 160 -1.00 9.29 8.56
N LEU A 161 -2.20 9.41 7.99
CA LEU A 161 -3.04 10.56 8.31
C LEU A 161 -3.45 10.51 9.79
N PRO A 162 -3.51 11.67 10.46
CA PRO A 162 -4.09 11.75 11.79
C PRO A 162 -5.49 11.12 11.77
N LYS A 163 -5.68 10.10 12.60
CA LYS A 163 -7.01 9.51 12.76
C LYS A 163 -7.94 10.61 13.28
N PRO A 164 -9.15 10.74 12.72
CA PRO A 164 -10.13 11.64 13.30
C PRO A 164 -10.33 11.26 14.77
N ASP A 165 -10.41 12.27 15.64
CA ASP A 165 -10.67 12.06 17.06
C ASP A 165 -11.86 11.12 17.21
N SER A 166 -11.69 10.00 17.93
CA SER A 166 -12.75 9.01 18.15
C SER A 166 -13.98 9.62 18.83
N PHE A 167 -13.77 10.75 19.52
CA PHE A 167 -14.80 11.59 20.09
C PHE A 167 -14.55 13.02 19.61
N PRO A 168 -15.07 13.42 18.44
CA PRO A 168 -14.91 14.80 17.99
C PRO A 168 -15.39 15.74 19.08
N ASN A 169 -14.53 16.68 19.48
CA ASN A 169 -14.86 17.66 20.50
C ASN A 169 -15.86 18.67 19.93
N ASP A 170 -17.14 18.31 19.98
CA ASP A 170 -18.28 19.15 19.58
C ASP A 170 -18.65 20.21 20.64
N ARG A 171 -17.85 20.37 21.70
CA ARG A 171 -18.03 21.47 22.65
C ARG A 171 -17.78 22.77 21.90
N ARG A 172 -18.75 23.67 21.97
CA ARG A 172 -18.73 24.98 21.32
C ARG A 172 -18.86 26.06 22.39
N THR A 173 -18.32 27.24 22.14
CA THR A 173 -18.58 28.41 22.97
C THR A 173 -19.88 29.08 22.51
N CYS A 174 -20.59 29.81 23.39
CA CYS A 174 -21.79 30.52 22.93
C CYS A 174 -21.42 31.67 21.97
N THR A 175 -20.18 32.17 21.99
CA THR A 175 -19.67 33.13 21.01
C THR A 175 -19.62 32.58 19.58
N GLN A 176 -19.52 31.25 19.42
CA GLN A 176 -19.56 30.57 18.12
C GLN A 176 -21.00 30.28 17.63
N CYS A 177 -22.02 30.66 18.41
CA CYS A 177 -23.40 30.27 18.16
C CYS A 177 -24.20 31.45 17.59
N ALA A 178 -24.77 31.28 16.41
CA ALA A 178 -25.64 32.25 15.76
C ALA A 178 -26.96 32.55 16.52
N ASN A 179 -27.22 31.87 17.65
CA ASN A 179 -28.32 32.19 18.56
C ASN A 179 -27.92 33.18 19.68
N LEU A 180 -26.64 33.55 19.81
CA LEU A 180 -26.20 34.56 20.76
C LEU A 180 -26.48 35.95 20.19
N LEU A 181 -27.35 36.72 20.86
CA LEU A 181 -27.57 38.13 20.56
C LEU A 181 -27.28 38.95 21.81
N GLY A 182 -26.19 39.72 21.78
CA GLY A 182 -25.65 40.38 22.97
C GLY A 182 -25.28 39.33 24.04
N ARG A 183 -25.84 39.45 25.24
CA ARG A 183 -25.65 38.48 26.35
C ARG A 183 -26.82 37.49 26.52
N ARG A 184 -27.69 37.34 25.51
CA ARG A 184 -28.89 36.48 25.62
C ARG A 184 -28.90 35.39 24.56
N CYS A 185 -29.33 34.19 24.97
CA CYS A 185 -29.56 33.06 24.09
C CYS A 185 -30.96 33.11 23.49
N GLN A 186 -31.06 33.22 22.16
CA GLN A 186 -32.35 33.18 21.47
C GLN A 186 -32.96 31.78 21.40
N ALA A 187 -32.14 30.73 21.46
CA ALA A 187 -32.65 29.35 21.49
C ALA A 187 -33.42 29.08 22.78
N GLU A 188 -32.92 29.58 23.91
CA GLU A 188 -33.61 29.54 25.21
C GLU A 188 -34.90 30.34 25.18
N LYS A 189 -34.87 31.59 24.71
CA LYS A 189 -36.07 32.45 24.62
C LYS A 189 -37.19 31.81 23.78
N ARG A 190 -36.83 30.97 22.80
CA ARG A 190 -37.76 30.24 21.93
C ARG A 190 -38.15 28.87 22.48
N GLY A 191 -37.69 28.49 23.68
CA GLY A 191 -37.95 27.19 24.29
C GLY A 191 -37.30 26.01 23.56
N LYS A 192 -36.24 26.26 22.79
CA LYS A 192 -35.53 25.23 22.00
C LYS A 192 -34.44 24.50 22.78
N ILE A 193 -34.15 24.94 24.00
CA ILE A 193 -33.25 24.25 24.92
C ILE A 193 -33.90 24.10 26.28
N ALA A 194 -33.59 23.02 26.98
CA ALA A 194 -34.02 22.79 28.36
C ALA A 194 -33.16 23.63 29.31
N ALA A 195 -33.55 24.88 29.55
CA ALA A 195 -32.86 25.80 30.44
C ALA A 195 -33.83 26.46 31.45
N ASN A 196 -33.27 26.99 32.54
CA ASN A 196 -34.03 27.75 33.51
C ASN A 196 -34.48 29.11 32.93
N ARG A 197 -35.55 29.69 33.49
CA ARG A 197 -36.11 30.99 33.03
C ARG A 197 -35.12 32.16 33.11
N ASN A 198 -34.01 32.00 33.83
CA ASN A 198 -32.97 33.00 34.03
C ASN A 198 -31.64 32.55 33.41
N TYR A 199 -31.69 31.82 32.30
CA TYR A 199 -30.48 31.31 31.66
C TYR A 199 -29.64 32.47 31.11
N GLU A 200 -28.46 32.65 31.71
CA GLU A 200 -27.43 33.54 31.19
C GLU A 200 -26.29 32.72 30.56
N PRO A 201 -26.03 32.85 29.26
CA PRO A 201 -24.92 32.16 28.61
C PRO A 201 -23.58 32.60 29.22
N VAL A 202 -22.69 31.65 29.52
CA VAL A 202 -21.26 31.98 29.77
C VAL A 202 -20.55 31.86 28.43
N PRO A 203 -20.21 32.99 27.77
CA PRO A 203 -19.91 32.99 26.35
C PRO A 203 -18.69 32.15 25.99
N ASP A 204 -17.69 32.12 26.87
CA ASP A 204 -16.37 31.57 26.59
C ASP A 204 -16.16 30.15 27.10
N THR A 205 -17.15 29.56 27.77
CA THR A 205 -17.05 28.18 28.29
C THR A 205 -17.46 27.17 27.23
N PRO A 206 -16.56 26.27 26.78
CA PRO A 206 -16.90 25.21 25.84
C PRO A 206 -17.94 24.25 26.44
N ARG A 207 -19.07 24.08 25.77
CA ARG A 207 -20.17 23.22 26.22
C ARG A 207 -20.80 22.49 25.03
N ARG A 208 -21.36 21.31 25.28
CA ARG A 208 -22.29 20.67 24.33
C ARG A 208 -23.65 21.35 24.49
N CYS A 209 -24.23 21.85 23.41
CA CYS A 209 -25.49 22.61 23.46
C CYS A 209 -26.42 22.14 22.34
N GLU A 210 -27.59 21.61 22.70
CA GLU A 210 -28.62 21.13 21.77
C GLU A 210 -29.20 22.26 20.89
N GLY A 211 -29.12 23.50 21.35
CA GLY A 211 -29.54 24.70 20.61
C GLY A 211 -28.41 25.38 19.83
N PHE A 212 -27.26 24.74 19.65
CA PHE A 212 -26.17 25.31 18.87
C PHE A 212 -26.60 25.52 17.42
N ARG A 213 -26.33 26.70 16.87
CA ARG A 213 -26.50 27.01 15.46
C ARG A 213 -25.18 27.57 14.95
N GLY A 214 -24.50 26.83 14.09
CA GLY A 214 -23.30 27.33 13.43
C GLY A 214 -23.65 28.48 12.48
N ASP A 215 -22.66 29.31 12.20
CA ASP A 215 -22.75 30.27 11.09
C ASP A 215 -22.77 29.44 9.80
N GLY A 216 -23.90 29.48 9.10
CA GLY A 216 -24.06 28.89 7.77
C GLY A 216 -23.53 29.84 6.70
#